data_AF-A0A3M6K7M2-F1
#
_entry.id   AF-A0A3M6K7M2-F1
#
_cell.length_a   1.000
_cell.length_b   1.000
_cell.length_c   1.000
_cell.angle_alpha   90.00
_cell.angle_beta   90.00
_cell.angle_gamma   90.00
#
_symmetry.space_group_name_H-M   'P 1'
#
loop_
_entity.id
_entity.type
_entity.pdbx_description
1 polymer ?
#
loop_
_entity_poly.entity_id
_entity_poly.type
_entity_poly.pdbx_seq_one_letter_code
_entity_poly.pdbx_strand_id
1 'polypeptide(L)'
;MVVISILISVSSPQVFAQFSSLEKDNMLVITKSDEISDVILDGRWTSITEWKHSTLSKFQYDDDKKIILKSAHSGNYIYILIDFIGDHTLDNMSDKATICFDSKNNKSKLPDNNDYCFSVALGQKQGNVFQGGSPFPLNSYLQKIEVEDYFSASSKSKIDNKFSSMTHPVYELKIP
;
A
#
# COMPACT_ATOMS: atom_id res chain seq x y z
N MET A 1 -19.34 -2.48 -1.55
CA MET A 1 -18.47 -1.60 -0.76
C MET A 1 -17.23 -2.40 -0.46
N VAL A 2 -16.08 -2.04 -1.03
CA VAL A 2 -14.80 -2.72 -0.78
C VAL A 2 -14.17 -2.05 0.44
N VAL A 3 -13.79 -2.83 1.46
CA VAL A 3 -13.02 -2.31 2.59
C VAL A 3 -11.55 -2.55 2.32
N ILE A 4 -10.80 -1.46 2.37
CA ILE A 4 -9.35 -1.45 2.14
C ILE A 4 -8.72 -1.39 3.52
N SER A 5 -7.90 -2.38 3.83
CA SER A 5 -7.04 -2.38 5.01
C SER A 5 -5.61 -2.18 4.55
N ILE A 6 -4.95 -1.14 5.06
CA ILE A 6 -3.57 -0.83 4.70
C ILE A 6 -2.66 -1.26 5.84
N LEU A 7 -1.75 -2.18 5.54
CA LEU A 7 -0.72 -2.64 6.46
C LEU A 7 0.65 -2.17 5.97
N ILE A 8 1.24 -1.21 6.67
CA ILE A 8 2.62 -0.79 6.38
C ILE A 8 3.49 -1.37 7.50
N SER A 9 4.40 -2.27 7.14
CA SER A 9 5.28 -2.97 8.07
C SER A 9 6.71 -2.50 7.80
N VAL A 10 7.29 -1.88 8.82
CA VAL A 10 8.63 -1.31 8.83
C VAL A 10 9.44 -2.12 9.84
N SER A 11 10.45 -2.83 9.35
CA SER A 11 11.37 -3.69 10.09
C SER A 11 10.78 -4.95 10.81
N SER A 12 11.44 -6.09 10.60
CA SER A 12 11.28 -7.43 11.22
C SER A 12 10.21 -8.38 10.63
N PRO A 13 10.55 -9.67 10.34
CA PRO A 13 9.62 -10.70 9.83
C PRO A 13 8.50 -11.12 10.78
N GLN A 14 8.48 -10.61 12.02
CA GLN A 14 7.70 -11.19 13.11
C GLN A 14 6.56 -10.30 13.64
N VAL A 15 5.88 -9.51 12.81
CA VAL A 15 4.56 -8.98 13.21
C VAL A 15 3.64 -8.86 11.99
N PHE A 16 3.16 -10.00 11.48
CA PHE A 16 1.89 -10.04 10.74
C PHE A 16 0.67 -10.03 11.70
N ALA A 17 0.91 -10.00 13.01
CA ALA A 17 -0.11 -10.04 14.06
C ALA A 17 -0.48 -8.65 14.57
N GLN A 18 -0.79 -7.73 13.67
CA GLN A 18 -1.63 -6.57 13.97
C GLN A 18 -2.01 -5.93 12.64
N PHE A 19 -3.14 -6.36 12.08
CA PHE A 19 -3.95 -5.47 11.27
C PHE A 19 -4.28 -4.29 12.18
N SER A 20 -3.45 -3.24 12.18
CA SER A 20 -3.95 -1.95 12.61
C SER A 20 -4.99 -1.60 11.56
N SER A 21 -6.24 -1.98 11.85
CA SER A 21 -7.37 -1.45 11.14
C SER A 21 -7.15 0.05 11.14
N LEU A 22 -7.08 0.68 9.97
CA LEU A 22 -7.59 2.03 9.90
C LEU A 22 -8.89 2.01 10.70
N GLU A 23 -8.95 2.83 11.75
CA GLU A 23 -10.05 2.82 12.70
C GLU A 23 -11.36 2.64 11.95
N LYS A 24 -12.22 1.80 12.49
CA LYS A 24 -13.51 1.32 11.94
C LYS A 24 -14.40 2.40 11.30
N ASP A 25 -14.07 3.67 11.50
CA ASP A 25 -14.75 4.89 11.05
C ASP A 25 -14.03 5.67 9.93
N ASN A 26 -12.78 5.35 9.57
CA ASN A 26 -12.03 6.00 8.49
C ASN A 26 -12.10 5.17 7.19
N MET A 27 -13.23 5.28 6.49
CA MET A 27 -13.38 4.69 5.16
C MET A 27 -12.36 5.30 4.18
N LEU A 28 -11.49 4.47 3.62
CA LEU A 28 -10.62 4.86 2.53
C LEU A 28 -11.44 5.08 1.26
N VAL A 29 -11.53 6.34 0.83
CA VAL A 29 -12.18 6.69 -0.43
C VAL A 29 -11.17 6.50 -1.56
N ILE A 30 -11.57 5.74 -2.58
CA ILE A 30 -10.89 5.73 -3.88
C ILE A 30 -11.74 6.55 -4.84
N THR A 31 -11.14 7.54 -5.50
CA THR A 31 -11.84 8.34 -6.53
C THR A 31 -11.67 7.71 -7.91
N LYS A 32 -12.69 7.85 -8.77
CA LYS A 32 -12.49 7.62 -10.20
C LYS A 32 -11.60 8.72 -10.77
N SER A 33 -10.65 8.36 -11.62
CA SER A 33 -9.79 9.30 -12.35
C SER A 33 -9.21 8.64 -13.58
N ASP A 34 -9.67 9.02 -14.78
CA ASP A 34 -9.17 8.39 -16.01
C ASP A 34 -7.68 8.75 -16.25
N GLU A 35 -7.26 9.97 -15.89
CA GLU A 35 -5.87 10.48 -15.98
C GLU A 35 -4.87 9.73 -15.09
N ILE A 36 -5.31 9.00 -14.05
CA ILE A 36 -4.36 8.27 -13.19
C ILE A 36 -3.59 7.18 -13.96
N SER A 37 -4.17 6.69 -15.06
CA SER A 37 -3.54 5.71 -15.93
C SER A 37 -2.31 6.25 -16.69
N ASP A 38 -2.16 7.59 -16.74
CA ASP A 38 -0.99 8.26 -17.34
C ASP A 38 0.17 8.46 -16.35
N VAL A 39 -0.03 8.12 -15.06
CA VAL A 39 1.03 8.21 -14.04
C VAL A 39 2.12 7.18 -14.32
N ILE A 40 3.37 7.63 -14.29
CA ILE A 40 4.53 6.75 -14.43
C ILE A 40 4.83 6.16 -13.05
N LEU A 41 4.57 4.87 -12.88
CA LEU A 41 4.87 4.17 -11.64
C LEU A 41 6.35 3.78 -11.62
N ASP A 42 7.20 4.62 -11.04
CA ASP A 42 8.64 4.40 -10.91
C ASP A 42 9.10 4.26 -9.44
N GLY A 43 8.15 4.27 -8.50
CA GLY A 43 8.37 4.17 -7.07
C GLY A 43 8.77 5.51 -6.46
N ARG A 44 8.54 6.63 -7.16
CA ARG A 44 8.82 7.98 -6.70
C ARG A 44 7.59 8.83 -6.90
N TRP A 45 7.30 9.66 -5.92
CA TRP A 45 6.41 10.78 -6.15
C TRP A 45 7.22 11.95 -6.70
N THR A 46 7.21 12.12 -8.03
CA THR A 46 8.13 13.02 -8.73
C THR A 46 7.59 14.44 -8.87
N SER A 47 6.27 14.60 -8.97
CA SER A 47 5.62 15.88 -9.11
C SER A 47 4.35 15.97 -8.27
N ILE A 48 4.10 17.13 -7.65
CA ILE A 48 2.85 17.39 -6.93
C ILE A 48 1.60 17.23 -7.81
N THR A 49 1.73 17.36 -9.14
CA THR A 49 0.63 17.25 -10.10
C THR A 49 0.41 15.83 -10.62
N GLU A 50 1.37 14.93 -10.43
CA GLU A 50 1.32 13.54 -10.91
C GLU A 50 0.09 12.82 -10.36
N TRP A 51 -0.08 12.89 -9.05
CA TRP A 51 -1.21 12.31 -8.34
C TRP A 51 -2.31 13.36 -8.05
N LYS A 52 -2.51 14.39 -8.89
CA LYS A 52 -3.48 15.48 -8.58
C LYS A 52 -4.93 15.00 -8.54
N HIS A 53 -5.30 14.07 -9.40
CA HIS A 53 -6.67 13.54 -9.54
C HIS A 53 -6.80 12.22 -8.79
N SER A 54 -6.41 12.22 -7.53
CA SER A 54 -6.58 11.10 -6.61
C SER A 54 -7.08 11.62 -5.27
N THR A 55 -7.48 10.73 -4.39
CA THR A 55 -7.75 11.11 -2.99
C THR A 55 -6.45 11.42 -2.25
N LEU A 56 -6.59 12.00 -1.06
CA LEU A 56 -5.50 12.26 -0.13
C LEU A 56 -5.99 11.87 1.27
N SER A 57 -5.43 10.79 1.81
CA SER A 57 -5.63 10.38 3.20
C SER A 57 -4.33 10.54 3.95
N LYS A 58 -4.39 11.07 5.17
CA LYS A 58 -3.23 11.29 6.02
C LYS A 58 -3.42 10.49 7.30
N PHE A 59 -2.43 9.67 7.63
CA PHE A 59 -2.40 8.93 8.88
C PHE A 59 -1.25 9.45 9.72
N GLN A 60 -1.54 9.68 10.99
CA GLN A 60 -0.56 10.06 12.00
C GLN A 60 -0.70 9.10 13.17
N TYR A 61 0.41 8.51 13.58
CA TYR A 61 0.48 7.59 14.71
C TYR A 61 1.30 8.23 15.84
N ASP A 62 1.18 7.67 17.06
CA ASP A 62 1.76 8.24 18.29
C ASP A 62 3.29 8.41 18.25
N ASP A 63 3.99 7.62 17.42
CA ASP A 63 5.46 7.66 17.24
C ASP A 63 5.93 8.71 16.20
N ASP A 64 5.17 9.78 15.94
CA ASP A 64 5.41 10.74 14.83
C ASP A 64 5.44 10.14 13.42
N LYS A 65 5.12 8.84 13.29
CA LYS A 65 4.97 8.14 12.02
C LYS A 65 3.82 8.76 11.23
N LYS A 66 4.14 9.33 10.07
CA LYS A 66 3.18 9.99 9.18
C LYS A 66 3.16 9.27 7.84
N ILE A 67 1.97 8.89 7.40
CA ILE A 67 1.75 8.25 6.11
C ILE A 67 0.81 9.14 5.30
N ILE A 68 1.21 9.42 4.06
CA ILE A 68 0.34 9.99 3.04
C ILE A 68 -0.06 8.85 2.12
N LEU A 69 -1.36 8.67 1.97
CA LEU A 69 -1.94 7.76 1.01
C LEU A 69 -2.68 8.55 -0.06
N LYS A 70 -2.44 8.20 -1.31
CA LYS A 70 -3.25 8.68 -2.43
C LYS A 70 -3.81 7.50 -3.18
N SER A 71 -5.11 7.53 -3.49
CA SER A 71 -5.75 6.44 -4.21
C SER A 71 -6.69 6.93 -5.29
N ALA A 72 -6.70 6.22 -6.42
CA ALA A 72 -7.65 6.42 -7.49
C ALA A 72 -7.91 5.09 -8.22
N HIS A 73 -8.97 5.03 -9.02
CA HIS A 73 -9.21 3.90 -9.92
C HIS A 73 -9.48 4.40 -11.35
N SER A 74 -9.02 3.61 -12.33
CA SER A 74 -9.23 3.83 -13.76
C SER A 74 -9.32 2.50 -14.47
N GLY A 75 -10.35 2.33 -15.30
CA GLY A 75 -10.66 1.06 -15.94
C GLY A 75 -10.80 -0.06 -14.90
N ASN A 76 -10.01 -1.12 -15.08
CA ASN A 76 -9.98 -2.30 -14.22
C ASN A 76 -8.90 -2.22 -13.12
N TYR A 77 -8.30 -1.06 -12.88
CA TYR A 77 -7.18 -0.96 -11.96
C TYR A 77 -7.41 0.06 -10.85
N ILE A 78 -6.90 -0.26 -9.67
CA ILE A 78 -6.74 0.61 -8.52
C ILE A 78 -5.27 1.04 -8.45
N TYR A 79 -5.06 2.34 -8.29
CA TYR A 79 -3.74 2.97 -8.19
C TYR A 79 -3.56 3.50 -6.79
N ILE A 80 -2.45 3.14 -6.16
CA ILE A 80 -2.13 3.50 -4.79
C ILE A 80 -0.72 4.09 -4.73
N LEU A 81 -0.60 5.27 -4.13
CA LEU A 81 0.66 5.84 -3.66
C LEU A 81 0.68 5.81 -2.13
N ILE A 82 1.77 5.30 -1.57
CA ILE A 82 2.06 5.33 -0.15
C ILE A 82 3.37 6.08 0.03
N ASP A 83 3.31 7.19 0.73
CA ASP A 83 4.44 8.06 1.03
C ASP A 83 4.62 8.08 2.56
N PHE A 84 5.65 7.38 3.03
CA PHE A 84 5.85 7.11 4.45
C PHE A 84 6.85 8.08 5.10
N ILE A 85 6.43 9.33 5.22
CA ILE A 85 7.23 10.47 5.66
C ILE A 85 7.90 10.28 7.02
N GLY A 86 7.25 9.56 7.95
CA GLY A 86 7.77 9.42 9.32
C GLY A 86 8.91 8.42 9.47
N ASP A 87 9.26 7.69 8.41
CA ASP A 87 10.36 6.74 8.42
C ASP A 87 11.58 7.29 7.67
N HIS A 88 12.70 7.31 8.39
CA HIS A 88 14.00 7.77 7.89
C HIS A 88 15.07 6.68 7.96
N THR A 89 14.71 5.50 8.49
CA THR A 89 15.54 4.29 8.49
C THR A 89 15.23 3.51 7.24
N LEU A 90 16.07 3.68 6.21
CA LEU A 90 15.80 3.14 4.87
C LEU A 90 16.40 1.74 4.72
N ASP A 91 15.69 0.73 5.22
CA ASP A 91 16.08 -0.67 5.21
C ASP A 91 15.62 -1.34 3.91
N ASN A 92 16.43 -1.17 2.86
CA ASN A 92 16.18 -1.76 1.54
C ASN A 92 15.83 -3.27 1.64
N MET A 93 14.81 -3.69 0.90
CA MET A 93 14.21 -5.02 0.90
C MET A 93 13.59 -5.51 2.22
N SER A 94 13.77 -4.79 3.34
CA SER A 94 13.16 -5.10 4.63
C SER A 94 11.90 -4.27 4.85
N ASP A 95 11.96 -2.97 4.55
CA ASP A 95 10.78 -2.10 4.59
C ASP A 95 9.81 -2.49 3.49
N LYS A 96 8.54 -2.62 3.83
CA LYS A 96 7.51 -3.06 2.89
C LYS A 96 6.20 -2.32 3.12
N ALA A 97 5.55 -1.99 2.01
CA ALA A 97 4.16 -1.57 2.02
C ALA A 97 3.27 -2.73 1.59
N THR A 98 2.16 -2.96 2.30
CA THR A 98 1.16 -3.99 1.97
C THR A 98 -0.25 -3.40 1.97
N ILE A 99 -0.98 -3.55 0.88
CA ILE A 99 -2.40 -3.16 0.77
C ILE A 99 -3.23 -4.43 0.71
N CYS A 100 -4.21 -4.57 1.61
CA CYS A 100 -5.12 -5.71 1.63
C CYS A 100 -6.57 -5.27 1.33
N PHE A 101 -7.27 -6.08 0.56
CA PHE A 101 -8.66 -5.90 0.19
C PHE A 101 -9.49 -7.08 0.70
N ASP A 102 -10.57 -6.76 1.41
CA ASP A 102 -11.67 -7.71 1.62
C ASP A 102 -12.71 -7.46 0.51
N SER A 103 -12.66 -8.29 -0.52
CA SER A 103 -13.48 -8.11 -1.72
C SER A 103 -14.97 -8.36 -1.46
N LYS A 104 -15.31 -9.15 -0.44
CA LYS A 104 -16.70 -9.43 -0.05
C LYS A 104 -17.17 -8.58 1.12
N ASN A 105 -16.28 -7.79 1.74
CA ASN A 105 -16.55 -7.03 2.95
C ASN A 105 -17.23 -7.91 4.02
N ASN A 106 -16.81 -9.16 4.14
CA ASN A 106 -17.37 -10.10 5.10
C ASN A 106 -16.76 -9.90 6.50
N LYS A 107 -15.66 -9.13 6.59
CA LYS A 107 -14.95 -8.78 7.84
C LYS A 107 -14.58 -10.05 8.61
N SER A 108 -14.15 -11.06 7.88
CA SER A 108 -13.62 -12.30 8.41
C SER A 108 -12.51 -12.00 9.42
N LYS A 109 -12.41 -12.81 10.49
CA LYS A 109 -11.33 -12.65 11.47
C LYS A 109 -9.97 -13.12 10.93
N LEU A 110 -10.01 -14.04 9.96
CA LEU A 110 -8.85 -14.62 9.30
C LEU A 110 -9.05 -14.43 7.80
N PRO A 111 -7.99 -14.07 7.05
CA PRO A 111 -8.11 -13.85 5.63
C PRO A 111 -8.56 -15.14 4.94
N ASP A 112 -9.60 -15.05 4.12
CA ASP A 112 -10.20 -16.14 3.37
C ASP A 112 -9.94 -16.00 1.85
N ASN A 113 -10.49 -16.90 1.04
CA ASN A 113 -10.24 -16.94 -0.41
C ASN A 113 -10.68 -15.66 -1.15
N ASN A 114 -11.40 -14.75 -0.50
CA ASN A 114 -11.86 -13.48 -1.06
C ASN A 114 -11.01 -12.29 -0.59
N ASP A 115 -9.99 -12.53 0.22
CA ASP A 115 -9.08 -11.52 0.75
C ASP A 115 -7.76 -11.56 -0.01
N TYR A 116 -7.28 -10.40 -0.46
CA TYR A 116 -6.07 -10.28 -1.27
C TYR A 116 -5.15 -9.21 -0.71
N CYS A 117 -3.85 -9.47 -0.66
CA CYS A 117 -2.84 -8.53 -0.20
C CYS A 117 -1.75 -8.34 -1.26
N PHE A 118 -1.40 -7.08 -1.53
CA PHE A 118 -0.43 -6.65 -2.52
C PHE A 118 0.72 -5.98 -1.79
N SER A 119 1.92 -6.53 -1.92
CA SER A 119 3.08 -6.09 -1.14
C SER A 119 4.26 -5.75 -2.04
N VAL A 120 4.99 -4.70 -1.70
CA VAL A 120 6.25 -4.34 -2.36
C VAL A 120 7.27 -3.91 -1.32
N ALA A 121 8.48 -4.45 -1.41
CA ALA A 121 9.59 -4.11 -0.53
C ALA A 121 10.42 -2.96 -1.11
N LEU A 122 10.96 -2.10 -0.26
CA LEU A 122 11.71 -0.90 -0.64
C LEU A 122 12.86 -1.23 -1.59
N GLY A 123 12.91 -0.53 -2.72
CA GLY A 123 13.91 -0.70 -3.77
C GLY A 123 13.56 -1.76 -4.81
N GLN A 124 12.38 -2.38 -4.72
CA GLN A 124 11.89 -3.35 -5.71
C GLN A 124 11.01 -2.69 -6.77
N LYS A 125 11.04 -3.27 -7.98
CA LYS A 125 10.18 -2.91 -9.14
C LYS A 125 9.10 -3.95 -9.45
N GLN A 126 8.98 -4.97 -8.61
CA GLN A 126 7.94 -5.97 -8.68
C GLN A 126 7.62 -6.44 -7.26
N GLY A 127 6.34 -6.51 -6.95
CA GLY A 127 5.85 -6.92 -5.65
C GLY A 127 5.41 -8.39 -5.63
N ASN A 128 4.84 -8.79 -4.50
CA ASN A 128 4.19 -10.08 -4.33
C ASN A 128 2.70 -9.89 -4.10
N VAL A 129 1.89 -10.81 -4.62
CA VAL A 129 0.45 -10.90 -4.33
C VAL A 129 0.20 -12.12 -3.46
N PHE A 130 -0.70 -11.95 -2.49
CA PHE A 130 -1.11 -12.99 -1.57
C PHE A 130 -2.63 -13.09 -1.55
N GLN A 131 -3.14 -14.31 -1.43
CA GLN A 131 -4.55 -14.61 -1.22
C GLN A 131 -4.75 -15.26 0.15
N GLY A 132 -5.84 -14.94 0.82
CA GLY A 132 -6.26 -15.63 2.04
C GLY A 132 -6.71 -17.07 1.80
N GLY A 133 -7.05 -17.75 2.89
CA GLY A 133 -7.52 -19.14 2.88
C GLY A 133 -6.43 -20.22 2.92
N SER A 134 -5.17 -19.85 3.13
CA SER A 134 -4.13 -20.84 3.44
C SER A 134 -4.43 -21.51 4.78
N PRO A 135 -4.27 -22.84 4.92
CA PRO A 135 -4.53 -23.55 6.17
C PRO A 135 -3.41 -23.36 7.20
N PHE A 136 -2.34 -22.64 6.88
CA PHE A 136 -1.15 -22.53 7.71
C PHE A 136 -1.12 -21.22 8.50
N PRO A 137 -1.18 -21.25 9.85
CA PRO A 137 -1.08 -20.02 10.65
C PRO A 137 0.30 -19.34 10.54
N LEU A 138 1.36 -20.09 10.20
CA LEU A 138 2.73 -19.59 10.08
C LEU A 138 2.90 -18.53 8.98
N ASN A 139 2.07 -18.56 7.94
CA ASN A 139 2.03 -17.53 6.89
C ASN A 139 0.85 -16.58 7.07
N SER A 140 0.28 -16.53 8.27
CA SER A 140 -0.90 -15.71 8.57
C SER A 140 -2.10 -16.04 7.69
N TYR A 141 -2.24 -17.30 7.30
CA TYR A 141 -3.31 -17.79 6.42
C TYR A 141 -3.27 -17.16 5.02
N LEU A 142 -2.13 -16.61 4.60
CA LEU A 142 -1.89 -16.04 3.28
C LEU A 142 -1.00 -16.96 2.43
N GLN A 143 -1.43 -17.27 1.22
CA GLN A 143 -0.62 -17.96 0.22
C GLN A 143 -0.19 -16.99 -0.88
N LYS A 144 1.06 -17.07 -1.33
CA LYS A 144 1.53 -16.29 -2.48
C LYS A 144 0.86 -16.82 -3.75
N ILE A 145 0.34 -15.91 -4.57
CA ILE A 145 -0.24 -16.20 -5.88
C ILE A 145 0.41 -15.34 -6.96
N GLU A 146 0.27 -15.76 -8.21
CA GLU A 146 0.63 -14.95 -9.37
C GLU A 146 -0.62 -14.27 -9.91
N VAL A 147 -0.52 -12.97 -10.18
CA VAL A 147 -1.58 -12.16 -10.74
C VAL A 147 -1.00 -11.39 -11.91
N GLU A 148 -1.56 -11.61 -13.10
CA GLU A 148 -1.21 -10.86 -14.29
C GLU A 148 -1.56 -9.37 -14.09
N ASP A 149 -0.82 -8.48 -14.75
CA ASP A 149 -1.00 -7.03 -14.72
C ASP A 149 -0.81 -6.31 -13.36
N TYR A 150 -0.49 -7.02 -12.28
CA TYR A 150 -0.04 -6.38 -11.05
C TYR A 150 1.35 -5.75 -11.25
N PHE A 151 1.43 -4.44 -11.05
CA PHE A 151 2.66 -3.69 -11.10
C PHE A 151 2.87 -2.93 -9.80
N SER A 152 4.11 -2.88 -9.32
CA SER A 152 4.46 -2.06 -8.17
C SER A 152 5.90 -1.62 -8.24
N ALA A 153 6.19 -0.40 -7.83
CA ALA A 153 7.55 0.11 -7.72
C ALA A 153 7.71 0.81 -6.37
N SER A 154 8.94 0.79 -5.85
CA SER A 154 9.26 1.48 -4.61
C SER A 154 10.66 2.03 -4.65
N SER A 155 10.84 3.18 -4.04
CA SER A 155 12.15 3.80 -3.94
C SER A 155 12.20 4.80 -2.78
N LYS A 156 13.36 5.40 -2.62
CA LYS A 156 13.59 6.50 -1.70
C LYS A 156 13.06 7.78 -2.35
N SER A 157 12.32 8.59 -1.59
CA SER A 157 11.89 9.91 -2.03
C SER A 157 13.10 10.79 -2.38
N LYS A 158 12.89 11.77 -3.25
CA LYS A 158 13.86 12.86 -3.38
C LYS A 158 13.76 13.77 -2.16
N ILE A 159 14.89 14.28 -1.69
CA ILE A 159 14.94 15.38 -0.71
C ILE A 159 14.12 16.55 -1.30
N ASP A 160 13.23 17.14 -0.50
CA ASP A 160 12.24 18.19 -0.84
C ASP A 160 10.90 17.73 -1.47
N ASN A 161 10.24 16.77 -0.84
CA ASN A 161 8.80 16.55 -0.99
C ASN A 161 8.04 17.67 -0.23
N LYS A 162 6.90 18.16 -0.75
CA LYS A 162 6.01 19.13 -0.08
C LYS A 162 5.72 18.83 1.40
N PHE A 163 5.76 17.56 1.80
CA PHE A 163 5.45 17.11 3.14
C PHE A 163 6.68 16.71 3.97
N SER A 164 7.88 16.63 3.39
CA SER A 164 9.12 16.32 4.12
C SER A 164 10.38 16.74 3.39
N SER A 165 11.30 17.34 4.15
CA SER A 165 12.66 17.65 3.71
C SER A 165 13.65 16.50 3.95
N MET A 166 13.19 15.38 4.51
CA MET A 166 14.02 14.20 4.77
C MET A 166 13.65 13.06 3.83
N THR A 167 14.65 12.29 3.39
CA THR A 167 14.44 11.08 2.59
C THR A 167 13.60 10.07 3.37
N HIS A 168 12.63 9.45 2.69
CA HIS A 168 11.70 8.48 3.23
C HIS A 168 11.29 7.46 2.16
N PRO A 169 10.71 6.31 2.52
CA PRO A 169 10.20 5.34 1.56
C PRO A 169 8.94 5.82 0.82
N VAL A 170 8.89 5.55 -0.49
CA VAL A 170 7.72 5.77 -1.35
C VAL A 170 7.41 4.48 -2.10
N TYR A 171 6.12 4.15 -2.18
CA TYR A 171 5.62 2.94 -2.83
C TYR A 171 4.46 3.30 -3.75
N GLU A 172 4.47 2.73 -4.95
CA GLU A 172 3.45 2.91 -5.98
C GLU A 172 2.95 1.54 -6.44
N LEU A 173 1.64 1.37 -6.53
CA LEU A 173 1.00 0.12 -6.91
C LEU A 173 -0.10 0.37 -7.94
N LYS A 174 -0.15 -0.51 -8.95
CA LYS A 174 -1.28 -0.70 -9.87
C LYS A 174 -1.82 -2.11 -9.66
N ILE A 175 -3.04 -2.17 -9.16
CA ILE A 175 -3.68 -3.37 -8.64
C ILE A 175 -4.89 -3.69 -9.53
N PRO A 176 -4.97 -4.88 -10.15
CA PRO A 176 -6.15 -5.32 -10.90
C PRO A 176 -7.33 -5.71 -9.99
#